data_AF-A0A238J460-F1
#
_entry.id   AF-A0A238J460-F1
#
_cell.length_a   1.000
_cell.length_b   1.000
_cell.length_c   1.000
_cell.angle_alpha   90.00
_cell.angle_beta   90.00
_cell.angle_gamma   90.00
#
_symmetry.space_group_name_H-M   'P 1'
#
loop_
_entity.id
_entity.type
_entity.pdbx_description
1 polymer ?
#
loop_
_entity_poly.entity_id
_entity_poly.type
_entity_poly.pdbx_seq_one_letter_code
_entity_poly.pdbx_strand_id
1 'polypeptide(L)'
;MRLSSFNEMTKWSNLARLASGNLPKLTIVAPFIAFIIFHNEPLQPFLSLSEERHSSPLVELLARARFDIFYLGLVIVGSGVALFTLFCPKQITEYRGYEDFISSKEATKTTNGVAGSLRLSIVDFLRDARDNDEVRDEAGGSLKYPRRFREGLISLVRSGSRAAMADEELLSAGNIVRDSDPEIRDVLRQLDDGCVDTSGFKSKFYDNLHLLSIDVFRLEYLKADYSKPTARAASFWLIVIGTTVVLIPTLITTILVVSDLFSITTQQPFFEDGM
;
A
#
# COMPACT_ATOMS: atom_id res chain seq x y z
N MET A 1 -1.12 -7.82 17.06
CA MET A 1 -1.53 -7.90 15.64
C MET A 1 -0.42 -8.64 14.89
N ARG A 2 -0.72 -9.71 14.13
CA ARG A 2 0.33 -10.43 13.38
C ARG A 2 0.95 -9.48 12.34
N LEU A 3 2.28 -9.46 12.25
CA LEU A 3 3.04 -8.64 11.28
C LEU A 3 2.54 -8.84 9.85
N SER A 4 2.20 -10.09 9.49
CA SER A 4 1.61 -10.44 8.20
C SER A 4 0.27 -9.75 7.92
N SER A 5 -0.64 -9.65 8.90
CA SER A 5 -1.92 -8.96 8.74
C SER A 5 -1.74 -7.46 8.53
N PHE A 6 -0.85 -6.83 9.29
CA PHE A 6 -0.54 -5.41 9.13
C PHE A 6 0.10 -5.13 7.75
N ASN A 7 1.02 -6.00 7.30
CA ASN A 7 1.68 -5.84 6.01
C ASN A 7 0.69 -5.97 4.83
N GLU A 8 -0.29 -6.88 4.92
CA GLU A 8 -1.36 -7.01 3.92
C GLU A 8 -2.32 -5.81 3.93
N MET A 9 -2.59 -5.20 5.09
CA MET A 9 -3.41 -3.99 5.18
C MET A 9 -2.71 -2.78 4.58
N THR A 10 -1.40 -2.65 4.81
CA THR A 10 -0.57 -1.50 4.42
C THR A 10 0.09 -1.61 3.05
N LYS A 11 -0.23 -2.65 2.25
CA LYS A 11 0.27 -2.77 0.88
C LYS A 11 -0.12 -1.56 0.03
N TRP A 12 0.77 -1.16 -0.88
CA TRP A 12 0.56 0.03 -1.70
C TRP A 12 -0.74 -0.04 -2.51
N SER A 13 -1.15 -1.22 -2.97
CA SER A 13 -2.38 -1.44 -3.73
C SER A 13 -3.65 -1.17 -2.90
N ASN A 14 -3.63 -1.45 -1.59
CA ASN A 14 -4.73 -1.07 -0.71
C ASN A 14 -4.75 0.43 -0.44
N LEU A 15 -3.57 1.01 -0.17
CA LEU A 15 -3.44 2.46 -0.01
C LEU A 15 -3.84 3.20 -1.29
N ALA A 16 -3.49 2.65 -2.44
CA ALA A 16 -3.88 3.16 -3.74
C ALA A 16 -5.40 3.13 -3.90
N ARG A 17 -6.10 2.06 -3.51
CA ARG A 17 -7.57 2.05 -3.54
C ARG A 17 -8.21 3.13 -2.67
N LEU A 18 -7.58 3.45 -1.53
CA LEU A 18 -8.02 4.55 -0.66
C LEU A 18 -7.69 5.92 -1.26
N ALA A 19 -6.54 6.05 -1.92
CA ALA A 19 -5.99 7.31 -2.44
C ALA A 19 -6.35 7.62 -3.91
N SER A 20 -6.75 6.64 -4.72
CA SER A 20 -6.95 6.75 -6.18
C SER A 20 -8.33 7.25 -6.56
N GLY A 21 -9.22 7.49 -5.58
CA GLY A 21 -10.48 8.18 -5.85
C GLY A 21 -10.26 9.60 -6.35
N ASN A 22 -11.31 10.24 -6.87
CA ASN A 22 -11.27 11.69 -7.12
C ASN A 22 -11.25 12.49 -5.80
N LEU A 23 -11.74 11.88 -4.71
CA LEU A 23 -11.84 12.49 -3.38
C LEU A 23 -10.48 12.83 -2.75
N PRO A 24 -9.48 11.93 -2.74
CA PRO A 24 -8.17 12.24 -2.16
C PRO A 24 -7.36 13.29 -2.93
N LYS A 25 -7.61 13.47 -4.24
CA LYS A 25 -7.00 14.59 -5.00
C LYS A 25 -7.58 15.93 -4.52
N LEU A 26 -8.86 15.95 -4.17
CA LEU A 26 -9.49 17.13 -3.55
C LEU A 26 -8.98 17.35 -2.14
N THR A 27 -8.63 16.31 -1.37
CA THR A 27 -8.07 16.49 -0.01
C THR A 27 -6.66 17.06 0.02
N ILE A 28 -5.91 17.05 -1.10
CA ILE A 28 -4.65 17.80 -1.21
C ILE A 28 -4.92 19.31 -1.27
N VAL A 29 -5.99 19.71 -1.95
CA VAL A 29 -6.37 21.13 -2.13
C VAL A 29 -7.24 21.64 -0.97
N ALA A 30 -7.95 20.74 -0.30
CA ALA A 30 -8.88 21.06 0.78
C ALA A 30 -8.25 21.86 1.94
N PRO A 31 -7.01 21.58 2.43
CA PRO A 31 -6.36 22.42 3.41
C PRO A 31 -6.15 23.85 2.92
N PHE A 32 -5.79 24.06 1.66
CA PHE A 32 -5.61 25.41 1.11
C PHE A 32 -6.94 26.15 1.01
N ILE A 33 -8.00 25.47 0.56
CA ILE A 33 -9.35 26.05 0.52
C ILE A 33 -9.84 26.38 1.94
N ALA A 34 -9.68 25.46 2.89
CA ALA A 34 -10.05 25.67 4.29
C ALA A 34 -9.25 26.83 4.91
N PHE A 35 -7.94 26.91 4.66
CA PHE A 35 -7.11 28.01 5.11
C PHE A 35 -7.62 29.35 4.58
N ILE A 36 -7.90 29.44 3.27
CA ILE A 36 -8.44 30.64 2.63
C ILE A 36 -9.79 31.00 3.26
N ILE A 37 -10.69 30.04 3.48
CA ILE A 37 -12.00 30.29 4.08
C ILE A 37 -11.87 30.80 5.51
N PHE A 38 -11.03 30.18 6.34
CA PHE A 38 -10.87 30.56 7.75
C PHE A 38 -10.20 31.92 7.95
N HIS A 39 -9.31 32.30 7.03
CA HIS A 39 -8.59 33.57 7.09
C HIS A 39 -9.24 34.67 6.23
N ASN A 40 -10.39 34.39 5.62
CA ASN A 40 -11.17 35.42 4.92
C ASN A 40 -12.03 36.17 5.93
N GLU A 41 -11.61 37.37 6.30
CA GLU A 41 -12.32 38.30 7.20
C GLU A 41 -13.84 38.43 6.90
N PRO A 42 -14.32 38.50 5.64
CA PRO A 42 -15.74 38.59 5.32
C PRO A 42 -16.54 37.30 5.58
N LEU A 43 -15.89 36.13 5.65
CA LEU A 43 -16.56 34.85 5.87
C LEU A 43 -16.66 34.46 7.35
N GLN A 44 -15.82 35.06 8.21
CA GLN A 44 -15.84 34.80 9.65
C GLN A 44 -17.22 35.04 10.30
N PRO A 45 -17.97 36.12 10.01
CA PRO A 45 -19.29 36.38 10.62
C PRO A 45 -20.34 35.33 10.25
N PHE A 46 -20.21 34.69 9.09
CA PHE A 46 -21.12 33.65 8.64
C PHE A 46 -20.74 32.26 9.19
N LEU A 47 -19.48 32.08 9.59
CA LEU A 47 -18.98 30.85 10.21
C LEU A 47 -19.08 30.88 11.75
N SER A 48 -19.14 32.07 12.35
CA SER A 48 -19.33 32.32 13.79
C SER A 48 -20.78 32.12 14.27
N LEU A 49 -21.63 31.48 13.46
CA LEU A 49 -23.09 31.39 13.60
C LEU A 49 -23.62 30.63 14.85
N SER A 50 -22.86 30.51 15.94
CA SER A 50 -23.41 30.03 17.22
C SER A 50 -22.65 30.45 18.49
N GLU A 51 -21.84 31.51 18.48
CA GLU A 51 -20.97 31.86 19.63
C GLU A 51 -21.70 32.19 20.95
N GLU A 52 -23.03 32.31 21.00
CA GLU A 52 -23.72 32.70 22.25
C GLU A 52 -24.94 31.83 22.61
N ARG A 53 -25.12 30.66 21.99
CA ARG A 53 -26.35 29.87 22.17
C ARG A 53 -26.32 28.85 23.31
N HIS A 54 -25.14 28.50 23.82
CA HIS A 54 -24.97 27.34 24.71
C HIS A 54 -24.50 27.80 26.09
N SER A 55 -25.19 27.37 27.13
CA SER A 55 -24.90 27.74 28.52
C SER A 55 -23.67 27.07 29.13
N SER A 56 -23.06 26.10 28.43
CA SER A 56 -21.94 25.32 28.96
C SER A 56 -20.60 25.73 28.35
N PRO A 57 -19.57 26.04 29.17
CA PRO A 57 -18.27 26.54 28.69
C PRO A 57 -17.49 25.49 27.88
N LEU A 58 -17.75 24.19 28.12
CA LEU A 58 -17.15 23.12 27.33
C LEU A 58 -17.68 23.10 25.89
N VAL A 59 -18.99 23.29 25.69
CA VAL A 59 -19.58 23.32 24.35
C VAL A 59 -19.07 24.49 23.52
N GLU A 60 -18.90 25.65 24.15
CA GLU A 60 -18.35 26.84 23.49
C GLU A 60 -16.89 26.62 23.06
N LEU A 61 -16.06 26.04 23.94
CA LEU A 61 -14.67 25.70 23.62
C LEU A 61 -14.58 24.67 22.49
N LEU A 62 -15.42 23.63 22.50
CA LEU A 62 -15.47 22.65 21.41
C LEU A 62 -15.99 23.25 20.10
N ALA A 63 -16.99 24.14 20.16
CA ALA A 63 -17.54 24.82 18.99
C ALA A 63 -16.50 25.74 18.33
N ARG A 64 -15.65 26.40 19.12
CA ARG A 64 -14.55 27.23 18.62
C ARG A 64 -13.41 26.39 18.03
N ALA A 65 -13.01 25.32 18.71
CA ALA A 65 -11.90 24.47 18.28
C ALA A 65 -12.23 23.55 17.08
N ARG A 66 -13.52 23.32 16.76
CA ARG A 66 -13.93 22.35 15.72
C ARG A 66 -13.30 22.60 14.35
N PHE A 67 -13.16 23.87 13.98
CA PHE A 67 -12.64 24.25 12.67
C PHE A 67 -11.13 24.07 12.59
N ASP A 68 -10.40 24.38 13.67
CA ASP A 68 -8.96 24.13 13.77
C ASP A 68 -8.65 22.63 13.77
N ILE A 69 -9.44 21.83 14.50
CA ILE A 69 -9.31 20.36 14.51
C ILE A 69 -9.60 19.80 13.11
N PHE A 70 -10.64 20.29 12.43
CA PHE A 70 -10.96 19.88 11.06
C PHE A 70 -9.81 20.20 10.10
N TYR A 71 -9.26 21.41 10.19
CA TYR A 71 -8.13 21.84 9.38
C TYR A 71 -6.89 20.97 9.63
N LEU A 72 -6.52 20.74 10.89
CA LEU A 72 -5.42 19.87 11.27
C LEU A 72 -5.59 18.46 10.71
N GLY A 73 -6.80 17.90 10.82
CA GLY A 73 -7.13 16.61 10.25
C GLY A 73 -6.92 16.56 8.74
N LEU A 74 -7.40 17.58 7.99
CA LEU A 74 -7.18 17.69 6.56
C LEU A 74 -5.70 17.80 6.18
N VAL A 75 -4.91 18.58 6.93
CA VAL A 75 -3.46 18.70 6.71
C VAL A 75 -2.74 17.36 6.91
N ILE A 76 -3.10 16.60 7.96
CA ILE A 76 -2.53 15.28 8.22
C ILE A 76 -2.90 14.30 7.10
N VAL A 77 -4.16 14.26 6.66
CA VAL A 77 -4.60 13.43 5.52
C VAL A 77 -3.86 13.82 4.25
N GLY A 78 -3.80 15.12 3.92
CA GLY A 78 -3.09 15.63 2.74
C GLY A 78 -1.61 15.26 2.76
N SER A 79 -0.96 15.32 3.92
CA SER A 79 0.43 14.89 4.10
C SER A 79 0.59 13.38 3.88
N GLY A 80 -0.33 12.57 4.39
CA GLY A 80 -0.35 11.13 4.15
C GLY A 80 -0.50 10.76 2.68
N VAL A 81 -1.39 11.47 1.95
CA VAL A 81 -1.58 11.32 0.50
C VAL A 81 -0.34 11.78 -0.27
N ALA A 82 0.27 12.90 0.10
CA ALA A 82 1.49 13.40 -0.53
C ALA A 82 2.65 12.40 -0.38
N LEU A 83 2.84 11.83 0.81
CA LEU A 83 3.82 10.78 1.04
C LEU A 83 3.51 9.53 0.20
N PHE A 84 2.23 9.15 0.10
CA PHE A 84 1.81 8.05 -0.77
C PHE A 84 2.20 8.34 -2.23
N THR A 85 1.87 9.51 -2.78
CA THR A 85 2.21 9.88 -4.16
C THR A 85 3.72 9.92 -4.41
N LEU A 86 4.52 10.36 -3.42
CA LEU A 86 5.98 10.46 -3.56
C LEU A 86 6.67 9.09 -3.52
N PHE A 87 6.20 8.18 -2.67
CA PHE A 87 6.88 6.92 -2.40
C PHE A 87 6.27 5.70 -3.10
N CYS A 88 5.00 5.77 -3.49
CA CYS A 88 4.30 4.68 -4.18
C CYS A 88 4.93 4.43 -5.56
N PRO A 89 5.26 3.17 -5.90
CA PRO A 89 5.79 2.84 -7.21
C PRO A 89 4.78 3.11 -8.33
N LYS A 90 5.27 3.58 -9.48
CA LYS A 90 4.44 3.89 -10.64
C LYS A 90 3.59 2.70 -11.09
N GLN A 91 4.13 1.47 -10.97
CA GLN A 91 3.45 0.23 -11.30
C GLN A 91 2.13 0.04 -10.53
N ILE A 92 2.02 0.58 -9.31
CA ILE A 92 0.82 0.45 -8.49
C ILE A 92 -0.16 1.60 -8.77
N THR A 93 0.33 2.77 -9.15
CA THR A 93 -0.51 3.94 -9.43
C THR A 93 -1.09 3.94 -10.85
N GLU A 94 -0.35 3.36 -11.80
CA GLU A 94 -0.71 3.35 -13.23
C GLU A 94 -1.72 2.24 -13.55
N TYR A 95 -1.66 1.12 -12.83
CA TYR A 95 -2.49 -0.05 -13.07
C TYR A 95 -3.45 -0.28 -11.90
N ARG A 96 -4.71 -0.60 -12.18
CA ARG A 96 -5.75 -0.79 -11.13
C ARG A 96 -5.53 -2.08 -10.34
N GLY A 97 -4.82 -3.04 -10.91
CA GLY A 97 -4.45 -4.29 -10.28
C GLY A 97 -3.32 -4.99 -11.02
N TYR A 98 -2.91 -6.13 -10.46
CA TYR A 98 -1.80 -6.92 -11.01
C TYR A 98 -2.14 -7.54 -12.37
N GLU A 99 -3.41 -7.88 -12.63
CA GLU A 99 -3.84 -8.44 -13.93
C GLU A 99 -3.66 -7.44 -15.08
N ASP A 100 -4.04 -6.18 -14.85
CA ASP A 100 -3.85 -5.11 -15.85
C ASP A 100 -2.37 -4.87 -16.12
N PHE A 101 -1.54 -4.90 -15.06
CA PHE A 101 -0.09 -4.80 -15.18
C PHE A 101 0.51 -5.96 -15.97
N ILE A 102 0.13 -7.20 -15.65
CA ILE A 102 0.62 -8.40 -16.34
C ILE A 102 0.18 -8.36 -17.80
N SER A 103 -1.09 -8.07 -18.10
CA SER A 103 -1.60 -7.98 -19.46
C SER A 103 -0.85 -6.94 -20.30
N SER A 104 -0.60 -5.75 -19.73
CA SER A 104 0.18 -4.69 -20.39
C SER A 104 1.64 -5.09 -20.64
N LYS A 105 2.29 -5.74 -19.67
CA LYS A 105 3.67 -6.22 -19.79
C LYS A 105 3.81 -7.39 -20.75
N GLU A 106 2.84 -8.30 -20.75
CA GLU A 106 2.78 -9.45 -21.64
C GLU A 106 2.61 -9.01 -23.10
N ALA A 107 1.82 -7.96 -23.35
CA ALA A 107 1.66 -7.35 -24.67
C ALA A 107 2.94 -6.69 -25.20
N THR A 108 3.84 -6.27 -24.32
CA THR A 108 5.11 -5.59 -24.67
C THR A 108 6.34 -6.41 -24.32
N LYS A 109 6.18 -7.72 -24.08
CA LYS A 109 7.25 -8.55 -23.55
C LYS A 109 8.38 -8.73 -24.55
N THR A 110 9.60 -8.70 -24.03
CA THR A 110 10.81 -9.11 -24.73
C THR A 110 11.54 -10.10 -23.84
N THR A 111 12.23 -11.08 -24.41
CA THR A 111 12.98 -12.09 -23.63
C THR A 111 13.95 -11.43 -22.65
N ASN A 112 14.65 -10.40 -23.11
CA ASN A 112 15.56 -9.60 -22.29
C ASN A 112 14.84 -8.82 -21.17
N GLY A 113 13.63 -8.31 -21.44
CA GLY A 113 12.82 -7.61 -20.44
C GLY A 113 12.36 -8.52 -19.31
N VAL A 114 11.93 -9.75 -19.64
CA VAL A 114 11.53 -10.76 -18.65
C VAL A 114 12.74 -11.19 -17.82
N ALA A 115 13.86 -11.53 -18.49
CA ALA A 115 15.11 -11.91 -17.82
C ALA A 115 15.62 -10.80 -16.89
N GLY A 116 15.62 -9.55 -17.37
CA GLY A 116 16.02 -8.38 -16.59
C GLY A 116 15.14 -8.14 -15.36
N SER A 117 13.81 -8.27 -15.50
CA SER A 117 12.87 -8.11 -14.39
C SER A 117 13.10 -9.15 -13.28
N LEU A 118 13.29 -10.42 -13.67
CA LEU A 118 13.58 -11.48 -12.72
C LEU A 118 14.93 -11.26 -12.03
N ARG A 119 15.98 -10.96 -12.81
CA ARG A 119 17.33 -10.71 -12.31
C ARG A 119 17.35 -9.59 -11.27
N LEU A 120 16.73 -8.45 -11.56
CA LEU A 120 16.60 -7.35 -10.60
C LEU A 120 15.79 -7.73 -9.35
N SER A 121 14.79 -8.61 -9.51
CA SER A 121 14.00 -9.12 -8.37
C SER A 121 14.82 -10.04 -7.47
N ILE A 122 15.62 -10.93 -8.04
CA ILE A 122 16.53 -11.84 -7.32
C ILE A 122 17.63 -11.05 -6.62
N VAL A 123 18.32 -10.15 -7.33
CA VAL A 123 19.44 -9.36 -6.76
C VAL A 123 18.97 -8.54 -5.56
N ASP A 124 17.85 -7.83 -5.69
CA ASP A 124 17.31 -7.04 -4.57
C ASP A 124 16.88 -7.93 -3.40
N PHE A 125 16.30 -9.11 -3.67
CA PHE A 125 15.92 -10.06 -2.64
C PHE A 125 17.13 -10.64 -1.91
N LEU A 126 18.17 -11.05 -2.63
CA LEU A 126 19.41 -11.59 -2.06
C LEU A 126 20.15 -10.54 -1.24
N ARG A 127 20.22 -9.29 -1.74
CA ARG A 127 20.79 -8.16 -1.01
C ARG A 127 20.06 -7.93 0.32
N ASP A 128 18.73 -7.90 0.28
CA ASP A 128 17.92 -7.71 1.48
C ASP A 128 18.03 -8.87 2.46
N ALA A 129 18.10 -10.11 1.95
CA ALA A 129 18.28 -11.31 2.75
C ALA A 129 19.65 -11.36 3.43
N ARG A 130 20.69 -10.77 2.82
CA ARG A 130 22.03 -10.63 3.40
C ARG A 130 22.06 -9.58 4.52
N ASP A 131 21.36 -8.46 4.33
CA ASP A 131 21.40 -7.33 5.26
C ASP A 131 20.45 -7.51 6.47
N ASN A 132 19.36 -8.27 6.33
CA ASN A 132 18.27 -8.33 7.33
C ASN A 132 17.92 -9.74 7.83
N ASP A 133 18.90 -10.61 8.10
CA ASP A 133 18.64 -12.01 8.50
C ASP A 133 17.83 -12.16 9.83
N GLU A 134 17.69 -11.08 10.62
CA GLU A 134 17.07 -11.08 11.95
C GLU A 134 15.56 -10.79 12.01
N VAL A 135 14.94 -10.16 11.00
CA VAL A 135 13.51 -9.75 11.05
C VAL A 135 12.64 -10.61 10.14
N ARG A 136 12.58 -11.92 10.42
CA ARG A 136 11.66 -12.85 9.77
C ARG A 136 10.54 -13.24 10.73
N ASP A 137 9.30 -13.14 10.27
CA ASP A 137 8.13 -13.69 10.98
C ASP A 137 8.29 -15.22 11.12
N GLU A 138 7.56 -15.87 12.04
CA GLU A 138 7.60 -17.33 12.25
C GLU A 138 7.26 -18.12 10.97
N ALA A 139 6.55 -17.49 10.02
CA ALA A 139 6.24 -18.02 8.69
C ALA A 139 7.33 -17.71 7.61
N GLY A 140 8.45 -17.13 8.02
CA GLY A 140 9.61 -16.73 7.21
C GLY A 140 9.42 -15.48 6.34
N GLY A 141 8.32 -14.74 6.50
CA GLY A 141 8.04 -13.53 5.73
C GLY A 141 8.80 -12.32 6.27
N SER A 142 9.17 -11.38 5.38
CA SER A 142 9.72 -10.07 5.73
C SER A 142 8.69 -8.97 5.43
N LEU A 143 8.84 -7.80 6.06
CA LEU A 143 8.02 -6.62 5.76
C LEU A 143 8.11 -6.23 4.29
N LYS A 144 9.28 -6.39 3.67
CA LYS A 144 9.54 -6.04 2.26
C LYS A 144 9.22 -7.18 1.29
N TYR A 145 9.34 -8.43 1.76
CA TYR A 145 9.09 -9.63 0.95
C TYR A 145 8.07 -10.54 1.64
N PRO A 146 6.79 -10.47 1.23
CA PRO A 146 5.76 -11.31 1.81
C PRO A 146 5.99 -12.78 1.45
N ARG A 147 5.39 -13.68 2.23
CA ARG A 147 5.47 -15.14 2.01
C ARG A 147 5.12 -15.54 0.57
N ARG A 148 4.09 -14.92 -0.02
CA ARG A 148 3.65 -15.19 -1.40
C ARG A 148 4.72 -14.86 -2.44
N PHE A 149 5.54 -13.83 -2.21
CA PHE A 149 6.66 -13.51 -3.09
C PHE A 149 7.70 -14.63 -3.04
N ARG A 150 8.07 -15.07 -1.84
CA ARG A 150 9.05 -16.13 -1.63
C ARG A 150 8.59 -17.45 -2.25
N GLU A 151 7.34 -17.85 -1.99
CA GLU A 151 6.76 -19.07 -2.56
C GLU A 151 6.69 -19.00 -4.08
N GLY A 152 6.28 -17.85 -4.64
CA GLY A 152 6.27 -17.63 -6.08
C GLY A 152 7.67 -17.68 -6.70
N LEU A 153 8.66 -17.07 -6.06
CA LEU A 153 10.05 -17.09 -6.51
C LEU A 153 10.62 -18.52 -6.46
N ILE A 154 10.38 -19.26 -5.38
CA ILE A 154 10.80 -20.66 -5.26
C ILE A 154 10.16 -21.51 -6.37
N SER A 155 8.85 -21.35 -6.57
CA SER A 155 8.12 -22.08 -7.62
C SER A 155 8.68 -21.76 -9.00
N LEU A 156 8.92 -20.47 -9.29
CA LEU A 156 9.47 -20.01 -10.56
C LEU A 156 10.87 -20.58 -10.81
N VAL A 157 11.75 -20.52 -9.81
CA VAL A 157 13.13 -21.03 -9.91
C VAL A 157 13.14 -22.55 -10.08
N ARG A 158 12.26 -23.27 -9.38
CA ARG A 158 12.10 -24.72 -9.55
C ARG A 158 11.58 -25.07 -10.95
N SER A 159 10.58 -24.37 -11.44
CA SER A 159 10.05 -24.60 -12.80
C SER A 159 11.07 -24.27 -13.88
N GLY A 160 11.77 -23.13 -13.75
CA GLY A 160 12.80 -22.73 -14.70
C GLY A 160 14.04 -23.63 -14.68
N SER A 161 14.46 -24.12 -13.51
CA SER A 161 15.60 -25.04 -13.39
C SER A 161 15.30 -26.40 -14.02
N ARG A 162 14.08 -26.93 -13.81
CA ARG A 162 13.64 -28.17 -14.48
C ARG A 162 13.59 -28.01 -16.00
N ALA A 163 13.11 -26.87 -16.50
CA ALA A 163 13.12 -26.59 -17.94
C ALA A 163 14.54 -26.53 -18.50
N ALA A 164 15.47 -25.87 -17.79
CA ALA A 164 16.87 -25.78 -18.21
C ALA A 164 17.61 -27.14 -18.18
N MET A 165 17.26 -28.03 -17.25
CA MET A 165 17.87 -29.36 -17.12
C MET A 165 17.29 -30.40 -18.08
N ALA A 166 16.02 -30.28 -18.46
CA ALA A 166 15.38 -31.20 -19.42
C ALA A 166 16.08 -31.18 -20.79
N ASP A 167 16.56 -30.01 -21.23
CA ASP A 167 17.37 -29.88 -22.45
C ASP A 167 18.75 -30.54 -22.33
N GLU A 168 19.27 -30.70 -21.10
CA GLU A 168 20.59 -31.31 -20.84
C GLU A 168 20.52 -32.83 -20.66
N GLU A 169 19.45 -33.35 -20.06
CA GLU A 169 19.16 -34.79 -19.97
C GLU A 169 18.93 -35.42 -21.34
N LEU A 170 18.29 -34.69 -22.27
CA LEU A 170 18.14 -35.11 -23.67
C LEU A 170 19.48 -35.28 -24.39
N LEU A 171 20.52 -34.55 -23.97
CA LEU A 171 21.87 -34.62 -24.52
C LEU A 171 22.75 -35.66 -23.79
N SER A 172 22.43 -36.02 -22.54
CA SER A 172 23.24 -36.88 -21.66
C SER A 172 22.62 -38.25 -21.37
N ALA A 173 21.82 -38.81 -22.28
CA ALA A 173 21.02 -40.04 -22.16
C ALA A 173 21.81 -41.35 -21.85
N GLY A 174 22.53 -41.38 -20.73
CA GLY A 174 23.31 -42.51 -20.26
C GLY A 174 23.58 -42.54 -18.74
N ASN A 175 23.36 -41.44 -18.01
CA ASN A 175 23.47 -41.45 -16.55
C ASN A 175 22.17 -40.92 -15.91
N ILE A 176 21.43 -41.82 -15.29
CA ILE A 176 20.23 -41.54 -14.49
C ILE A 176 20.70 -40.80 -13.23
N VAL A 177 20.83 -39.47 -13.32
CA VAL A 177 21.01 -38.62 -12.15
C VAL A 177 19.64 -38.43 -11.51
N ARG A 178 19.55 -39.05 -10.35
CA ARG A 178 18.39 -39.20 -9.48
C ARG A 178 17.86 -37.84 -9.01
N ASP A 179 16.63 -37.52 -9.43
CA ASP A 179 15.53 -36.76 -8.78
C ASP A 179 15.88 -36.02 -7.46
N SER A 180 16.90 -35.17 -7.50
CA SER A 180 17.31 -34.35 -6.37
C SER A 180 16.99 -32.93 -6.77
N ASP A 181 15.81 -32.45 -6.34
CA ASP A 181 15.42 -31.05 -6.48
C ASP A 181 16.62 -30.19 -6.03
N PRO A 182 17.20 -29.35 -6.92
CA PRO A 182 18.39 -28.60 -6.58
C PRO A 182 18.08 -27.67 -5.40
N GLU A 183 19.02 -27.57 -4.46
CA GLU A 183 18.86 -26.67 -3.32
C GLU A 183 18.63 -25.25 -3.84
N ILE A 184 17.45 -24.70 -3.59
CA ILE A 184 17.01 -23.42 -4.17
C ILE A 184 17.99 -22.29 -3.85
N ARG A 185 18.67 -22.37 -2.70
CA ARG A 185 19.70 -21.40 -2.31
C ARG A 185 20.88 -21.41 -3.27
N ASP A 186 21.29 -22.58 -3.73
CA ASP A 186 22.39 -22.72 -4.66
C ASP A 186 21.98 -22.29 -6.07
N VAL A 187 20.76 -22.60 -6.50
CA VAL A 187 20.21 -22.09 -7.78
C VAL A 187 20.12 -20.57 -7.77
N LEU A 188 19.61 -19.97 -6.69
CA LEU A 188 19.53 -18.51 -6.56
C LEU A 188 20.93 -17.86 -6.55
N ARG A 189 21.94 -18.51 -5.96
CA ARG A 189 23.33 -18.06 -6.01
C ARG A 189 23.95 -18.19 -7.40
N GLN A 190 23.62 -19.24 -8.15
CA GLN A 190 24.08 -19.41 -9.53
C GLN A 190 23.43 -18.40 -10.49
N LEU A 191 22.19 -17.99 -10.20
CA LEU A 191 21.49 -16.95 -10.96
C LEU A 191 21.98 -15.53 -10.62
N ASP A 192 22.67 -15.35 -9.49
CA ASP A 192 23.30 -14.07 -9.14
C ASP A 192 24.42 -13.71 -10.13
N ASP A 193 24.64 -12.43 -10.36
CA ASP A 193 25.64 -11.96 -11.35
C ASP A 193 27.07 -12.03 -10.87
N GLY A 194 27.27 -12.24 -9.58
CA GLY A 194 28.59 -12.45 -9.00
C GLY A 194 29.21 -13.81 -9.36
N CYS A 195 28.45 -14.74 -9.94
CA CYS A 195 28.92 -16.08 -10.28
C CYS A 195 29.18 -16.25 -11.78
N VAL A 196 30.29 -16.89 -12.15
CA VAL A 196 30.60 -17.25 -13.54
C VAL A 196 29.64 -18.37 -13.98
N ASP A 197 29.02 -18.22 -15.16
CA ASP A 197 28.14 -19.25 -15.73
C ASP A 197 28.95 -20.42 -16.28
N THR A 198 29.54 -21.21 -15.39
CA THR A 198 30.47 -22.30 -15.72
C THR A 198 29.80 -23.46 -16.46
N SER A 199 28.48 -23.63 -16.33
CA SER A 199 27.72 -24.75 -16.89
C SER A 199 26.79 -24.36 -18.05
N GLY A 200 26.68 -23.07 -18.40
CA GLY A 200 25.64 -22.58 -19.32
C GLY A 200 24.22 -22.73 -18.76
N PHE A 201 24.08 -23.07 -17.48
CA PHE A 201 22.79 -23.21 -16.81
C PHE A 201 22.06 -21.87 -16.78
N LYS A 202 22.80 -20.78 -16.50
CA LYS A 202 22.20 -19.45 -16.40
C LYS A 202 21.63 -19.02 -17.76
N SER A 203 22.36 -19.23 -18.86
CA SER A 203 21.83 -18.93 -20.20
C SER A 203 20.57 -19.75 -20.53
N LYS A 204 20.61 -21.09 -20.36
CA LYS A 204 19.45 -21.97 -20.62
C LYS A 204 18.24 -21.62 -19.75
N PHE A 205 18.47 -21.24 -18.49
CA PHE A 205 17.41 -20.81 -17.59
C PHE A 205 16.74 -19.53 -18.08
N TYR A 206 17.51 -18.54 -18.52
CA TYR A 206 16.98 -17.28 -19.06
C TYR A 206 16.32 -17.45 -20.43
N ASP A 207 16.82 -18.35 -21.26
CA ASP A 207 16.23 -18.67 -22.57
C ASP A 207 14.82 -19.23 -22.41
N ASN A 208 14.58 -20.08 -21.41
CA ASN A 208 13.26 -20.65 -21.12
C ASN A 208 12.33 -19.70 -20.33
N LEU A 209 12.83 -18.55 -19.87
CA LEU A 209 12.09 -17.68 -18.98
C LEU A 209 10.89 -16.98 -19.64
N HIS A 210 10.89 -16.87 -20.97
CA HIS A 210 9.78 -16.29 -21.72
C HIS A 210 8.47 -17.10 -21.60
N LEU A 211 8.57 -18.41 -21.30
CA LEU A 211 7.43 -19.29 -21.02
C LEU A 211 6.83 -19.04 -19.63
N LEU A 212 7.63 -18.45 -18.73
CA LEU A 212 7.28 -18.15 -17.34
C LEU A 212 7.09 -16.64 -17.10
N SER A 213 6.87 -15.85 -18.17
CA SER A 213 6.81 -14.39 -18.11
C SER A 213 5.74 -13.87 -17.16
N ILE A 214 4.58 -14.52 -17.11
CA ILE A 214 3.47 -14.17 -16.22
C ILE A 214 3.91 -14.23 -14.75
N ASP A 215 4.59 -15.29 -14.34
CA ASP A 215 5.05 -15.46 -12.96
C ASP A 215 6.15 -14.46 -12.60
N VAL A 216 7.04 -14.16 -13.55
CA VAL A 216 8.08 -13.12 -13.39
C VAL A 216 7.43 -11.75 -13.16
N PHE A 217 6.49 -11.35 -14.02
CA PHE A 217 5.81 -10.06 -13.88
C PHE A 217 4.94 -10.00 -12.62
N ARG A 218 4.34 -11.11 -12.21
CA ARG A 218 3.64 -11.21 -10.93
C ARG A 218 4.57 -10.94 -9.76
N LEU A 219 5.78 -11.51 -9.77
CA LEU A 219 6.78 -11.26 -8.73
C LEU A 219 7.28 -9.81 -8.74
N GLU A 220 7.49 -9.22 -9.91
CA GLU A 220 7.85 -7.81 -10.07
C GLU A 220 6.79 -6.91 -9.41
N TYR A 221 5.51 -7.14 -9.73
CA TYR A 221 4.40 -6.39 -9.16
C TYR A 221 4.34 -6.58 -7.64
N LEU A 222 4.46 -7.81 -7.15
CA LEU A 222 4.38 -8.09 -5.72
C LEU A 222 5.54 -7.44 -4.94
N LYS A 223 6.75 -7.45 -5.50
CA LYS A 223 7.90 -6.74 -4.93
C LYS A 223 7.63 -5.22 -4.86
N ALA A 224 7.08 -4.64 -5.93
CA ALA A 224 6.72 -3.22 -5.94
C ALA A 224 5.66 -2.91 -4.87
N ASP A 225 4.62 -3.73 -4.75
CA ASP A 225 3.49 -3.54 -3.83
C ASP A 225 3.92 -3.52 -2.35
N TYR A 226 5.02 -4.21 -2.03
CA TYR A 226 5.60 -4.29 -0.69
C TYR A 226 6.87 -3.45 -0.47
N SER A 227 7.25 -2.66 -1.48
CA SER A 227 8.44 -1.81 -1.40
C SER A 227 8.31 -0.73 -0.30
N LYS A 228 9.45 -0.28 0.24
CA LYS A 228 9.55 0.81 1.23
C LYS A 228 8.56 0.66 2.43
N PRO A 229 8.71 -0.38 3.27
CA PRO A 229 7.77 -0.67 4.37
C PRO A 229 7.57 0.50 5.35
N THR A 230 8.61 1.28 5.61
CA THR A 230 8.54 2.46 6.49
C THR A 230 7.64 3.56 5.92
N ALA A 231 7.80 3.88 4.64
CA ALA A 231 6.95 4.85 3.95
C ALA A 231 5.49 4.39 3.88
N ARG A 232 5.24 3.10 3.62
CA ARG A 232 3.89 2.51 3.66
C ARG A 232 3.22 2.70 5.01
N ALA A 233 3.92 2.31 6.08
CA ALA A 233 3.41 2.44 7.43
C ALA A 233 3.13 3.90 7.80
N ALA A 234 4.04 4.82 7.46
CA ALA A 234 3.86 6.25 7.71
C ALA A 234 2.64 6.81 6.96
N SER A 235 2.50 6.54 5.65
CA SER A 235 1.34 6.95 4.87
C SER A 235 0.04 6.39 5.43
N PHE A 236 0.02 5.10 5.79
CA PHE A 236 -1.15 4.46 6.39
C PHE A 236 -1.57 5.16 7.70
N TRP A 237 -0.64 5.34 8.64
CA TRP A 237 -0.95 5.95 9.92
C TRP A 237 -1.38 7.40 9.80
N LEU A 238 -0.76 8.19 8.91
CA LEU A 238 -1.20 9.57 8.66
C LEU A 238 -2.62 9.62 8.10
N ILE A 239 -2.96 8.74 7.14
CA ILE A 239 -4.32 8.70 6.60
C ILE A 239 -5.32 8.30 7.69
N VAL A 240 -5.01 7.27 8.49
CA VAL A 240 -5.89 6.80 9.58
C VAL A 240 -6.08 7.90 10.63
N ILE A 241 -4.99 8.43 11.18
CA ILE A 241 -5.02 9.49 12.20
C ILE A 241 -5.74 10.73 11.67
N GLY A 242 -5.38 11.19 10.47
CA GLY A 242 -6.00 12.35 9.85
C GLY A 242 -7.50 12.14 9.66
N THR A 243 -7.92 10.98 9.17
CA THR A 243 -9.35 10.64 9.01
C THR A 243 -10.07 10.62 10.36
N THR A 244 -9.47 10.02 11.39
CA THR A 244 -10.04 10.03 12.75
C THR A 244 -10.17 11.45 13.30
N VAL A 245 -9.18 12.32 13.09
CA VAL A 245 -9.22 13.73 13.52
C VAL A 245 -10.32 14.49 12.78
N VAL A 246 -10.48 14.29 11.46
CA VAL A 246 -11.55 14.91 10.67
C VAL A 246 -12.95 14.48 11.13
N LEU A 247 -13.10 13.27 11.70
CA LEU A 247 -14.38 12.79 12.23
C LEU A 247 -14.79 13.46 13.55
N ILE A 248 -13.85 14.01 14.32
CA ILE A 248 -14.14 14.63 15.62
C ILE A 248 -15.11 15.82 15.47
N PRO A 249 -14.86 16.82 14.60
CA PRO A 249 -15.79 17.93 14.36
C PRO A 249 -17.20 17.46 13.98
N THR A 250 -17.32 16.44 13.12
CA THR A 250 -18.63 15.89 12.73
C THR A 250 -19.38 15.24 13.90
N LEU A 251 -18.66 14.56 14.81
CA LEU A 251 -19.28 14.01 16.03
C LEU A 251 -19.73 15.13 16.96
N ILE A 252 -18.90 16.17 17.14
CA ILE A 252 -19.24 17.35 17.94
C ILE A 252 -20.50 18.00 17.39
N THR A 253 -20.56 18.31 16.09
CA THR A 253 -21.74 18.92 15.47
C THR A 253 -22.98 18.05 15.61
N THR A 254 -22.84 16.72 15.50
CA THR A 254 -23.96 15.80 15.67
C THR A 254 -24.50 15.84 17.10
N ILE A 255 -23.61 15.83 18.10
CA ILE A 255 -23.99 15.94 19.51
C ILE A 255 -24.71 17.27 19.77
N LEU A 256 -24.20 18.38 19.21
CA LEU A 256 -24.81 19.71 19.38
C LEU A 256 -26.21 19.78 18.78
N VAL A 257 -26.39 19.27 17.56
CA VAL A 257 -27.72 19.23 16.92
C VAL A 257 -28.69 18.39 17.72
N VAL A 258 -28.25 17.24 18.23
CA VAL A 258 -29.09 16.37 19.07
C VAL A 258 -29.45 17.06 20.38
N SER A 259 -28.50 17.72 21.06
CA SER A 259 -28.80 18.46 22.29
C SER A 259 -29.78 19.61 22.07
N ASP A 260 -29.62 20.35 20.96
CA ASP A 260 -30.55 21.43 20.59
C ASP A 260 -31.95 20.87 20.34
N LEU A 261 -32.07 19.75 19.62
CA LEU A 261 -33.36 19.11 19.33
C LEU A 261 -34.08 18.66 20.60
N PHE A 262 -33.35 18.09 21.55
CA PHE A 262 -33.90 17.73 22.87
C PHE A 262 -34.35 18.97 23.66
N SER A 263 -33.57 20.05 23.65
CA SER A 263 -33.93 21.28 24.37
C SER A 263 -35.25 21.89 23.88
N ILE A 264 -35.46 21.92 22.56
CA ILE A 264 -36.68 22.43 21.93
C ILE A 264 -37.89 21.54 22.27
N THR A 265 -37.70 20.22 22.24
CA THR A 265 -38.77 19.25 22.56
C THR A 265 -39.22 19.35 24.01
N THR A 266 -38.30 19.68 24.91
CA THR A 266 -38.60 19.84 26.35
C THR A 266 -39.24 21.19 26.67
N GLN A 267 -39.11 22.18 25.78
CA GLN A 267 -39.65 23.53 25.92
C GLN A 267 -40.99 23.76 25.21
N GLN A 268 -41.61 22.75 24.59
CA GLN A 268 -43.03 22.87 24.24
C GLN A 268 -43.86 22.63 25.52
N PRO A 269 -44.41 23.67 26.19
CA PRO A 269 -45.52 23.42 27.09
C PRO A 269 -46.62 22.79 26.23
N PHE A 270 -46.99 21.58 26.62
CA PHE A 270 -48.30 21.00 26.33
C PHE A 270 -49.29 22.17 26.44
N PHE A 271 -50.00 22.48 25.36
CA PHE A 271 -51.11 23.42 25.43
C PHE A 271 -51.95 22.99 26.63
N GLU A 272 -51.92 23.79 27.69
CA GLU A 272 -52.99 23.79 28.68
C GLU A 272 -54.21 24.26 27.88
N ASP A 273 -54.95 23.27 27.35
CA ASP A 273 -56.33 23.42 26.94
C ASP A 273 -57.11 23.86 28.20
N GLY A 274 -57.08 25.17 28.41
CA GLY A 274 -57.86 25.89 29.40
C GLY A 274 -58.85 26.80 28.71
N MET A 275 -60.09 26.29 28.65
CA MET A 275 -61.39 26.96 28.37
C MET A 275 -61.94 26.90 26.95
#